data_AF-A0A9E5WXR9-F1
#
_entry.id   AF-A0A9E5WXR9-F1
#
_cell.length_a   1.000
_cell.length_b   1.000
_cell.length_c   1.000
_cell.angle_alpha   90.00
_cell.angle_beta   90.00
_cell.angle_gamma   90.00
#
_symmetry.space_group_name_H-M   'P 1'
#
loop_
_entity.id
_entity.type
_entity.pdbx_description
1 polymer ?
#
loop_
_entity_poly.entity_id
_entity_poly.type
_entity_poly.pdbx_seq_one_letter_code
_entity_poly.pdbx_strand_id
1 'polypeptide(L)'
;MRSSPSRQVLVLVAGLSVLAAAQARGESHSLLWGASGERWTPQSRLPDFSMAGYRRGEEPFRVPASQISVKSFGAKGDGKTDDTAAFRKAIQAGAGQVIFVPPGRYVLNGLLTLAQSNTVLRGAGSSRTVLLFKTPGTALDARPAHTDGGRPTSNWSWAGGLISIGGPKRRSDVAVRVAAEASRGDRDLELAKCPYRRGDDIVLVLHDDEQKSLLEYLYRGQPGNVSGLKGWRVRQVFRVMGIDGRRVRLDRPLRFDVRLKWRPVVERFVPSVTDVGVEGFRFEFPAEPYQGHFREVGYNPIEITATAAHC
;
A
#
# COMPACT_ATOMS: atom_id res chain seq x y z
N MET A 1 49.49 8.12 -79.32
CA MET A 1 49.23 7.09 -78.29
C MET A 1 48.52 7.75 -77.12
N ARG A 2 47.54 7.03 -76.55
CA ARG A 2 46.60 7.38 -75.46
C ARG A 2 45.24 7.91 -75.95
N SER A 3 44.29 7.01 -75.74
CA SER A 3 42.88 6.94 -76.13
C SER A 3 42.00 7.93 -75.38
N SER A 4 41.05 8.54 -76.10
CA SER A 4 39.92 9.28 -75.54
C SER A 4 38.72 8.33 -75.34
N PRO A 5 38.07 8.27 -74.17
CA PRO A 5 37.02 7.30 -73.90
C PRO A 5 35.61 7.81 -74.24
N SER A 6 34.76 6.81 -74.41
CA SER A 6 33.34 6.72 -74.72
C SER A 6 32.37 7.60 -73.90
N ARG A 7 31.31 8.06 -74.58
CA ARG A 7 30.04 8.53 -74.01
C ARG A 7 29.39 7.45 -73.13
N GLN A 8 28.95 7.82 -71.94
CA GLN A 8 27.91 7.09 -71.19
C GLN A 8 26.78 8.03 -70.80
N VAL A 9 25.57 7.61 -71.14
CA VAL A 9 24.29 8.26 -70.85
C VAL A 9 23.98 8.06 -69.37
N LEU A 10 23.82 9.15 -68.63
CA LEU A 10 23.35 9.12 -67.24
C LEU A 10 21.82 9.09 -67.24
N VAL A 11 21.23 7.92 -67.00
CA VAL A 11 19.79 7.80 -66.72
C VAL A 11 19.57 8.22 -65.27
N LEU A 12 18.86 9.34 -65.08
CA LEU A 12 18.35 9.76 -63.77
C LEU A 12 17.26 8.77 -63.33
N VAL A 13 17.52 8.00 -62.28
CA VAL A 13 16.46 7.27 -61.54
C VAL A 13 15.99 8.18 -60.42
N ALA A 14 14.86 8.86 -60.64
CA ALA A 14 14.15 9.60 -59.60
C ALA A 14 13.48 8.60 -58.64
N GLY A 15 14.07 8.41 -57.47
CA GLY A 15 13.45 7.62 -56.39
C GLY A 15 12.27 8.36 -55.78
N LEU A 16 11.04 7.91 -56.04
CA LEU A 16 9.87 8.32 -55.28
C LEU A 16 10.02 7.88 -53.83
N SER A 17 10.25 8.84 -52.93
CA SER A 17 10.19 8.62 -51.49
C SER A 17 8.73 8.62 -51.05
N VAL A 18 8.15 7.45 -50.80
CA VAL A 18 6.84 7.35 -50.15
C VAL A 18 7.01 7.70 -48.67
N LEU A 19 6.73 8.95 -48.31
CA LEU A 19 6.51 9.35 -46.92
C LEU A 19 5.21 8.69 -46.44
N ALA A 20 5.33 7.54 -45.77
CA ALA A 20 4.24 7.02 -44.97
C ALA A 20 4.01 7.97 -43.79
N ALA A 21 2.95 8.79 -43.87
CA ALA A 21 2.48 9.54 -42.72
C ALA A 21 2.07 8.55 -41.63
N ALA A 22 2.87 8.46 -40.57
CA ALA A 22 2.49 7.74 -39.37
C ALA A 22 1.26 8.47 -38.78
N GLN A 23 0.07 7.94 -39.03
CA GLN A 23 -1.13 8.38 -38.33
C GLN A 23 -0.88 8.19 -36.82
N ALA A 24 -0.90 9.30 -36.09
CA ALA A 24 -0.91 9.29 -34.64
C ALA A 24 -2.06 8.38 -34.21
N ARG A 25 -1.75 7.22 -33.61
CA ARG A 25 -2.76 6.41 -32.95
C ARG A 25 -3.32 7.29 -31.83
N GLY A 26 -4.58 7.70 -31.96
CA GLY A 26 -5.26 8.47 -30.92
C GLY A 26 -5.10 7.78 -29.56
N GLU A 27 -4.95 8.56 -28.49
CA GLU A 27 -4.78 8.01 -27.15
C GLU A 27 -5.92 7.04 -26.83
N SER A 28 -5.56 5.79 -26.58
CA SER A 28 -6.52 4.77 -26.19
C SER A 28 -6.70 4.83 -24.67
N HIS A 29 -7.85 5.34 -24.24
CA HIS A 29 -8.19 5.40 -22.83
C HIS A 29 -8.89 4.12 -22.36
N SER A 30 -8.78 3.81 -21.06
CA SER A 30 -9.44 2.66 -20.46
C SER A 30 -10.95 2.72 -20.64
N LEU A 31 -11.58 1.63 -21.08
CA LEU A 31 -13.04 1.56 -21.17
C LEU A 31 -13.74 1.63 -19.80
N LEU A 32 -13.02 1.34 -18.71
CA LEU A 32 -13.54 1.36 -17.33
C LEU A 32 -13.35 2.69 -16.61
N TRP A 33 -12.42 3.53 -17.08
CA TRP A 33 -12.05 4.78 -16.44
C TRP A 33 -12.29 5.99 -17.34
N GLY A 34 -11.99 5.85 -18.64
CA GLY A 34 -11.91 6.97 -19.55
C GLY A 34 -10.57 7.70 -19.43
N ALA A 35 -10.52 8.94 -19.90
CA ALA A 35 -9.31 9.78 -19.82
C ALA A 35 -9.09 10.32 -18.40
N SER A 36 -10.18 10.63 -17.68
CA SER A 36 -10.14 11.33 -16.40
C SER A 36 -11.13 10.79 -15.37
N GLY A 37 -11.70 9.62 -15.60
CA GLY A 37 -12.65 8.98 -14.67
C GLY A 37 -14.11 9.13 -15.07
N GLU A 38 -14.39 9.76 -16.21
CA GLU A 38 -15.74 10.07 -16.68
C GLU A 38 -16.59 8.82 -16.97
N ARG A 39 -15.95 7.66 -17.15
CA ARG A 39 -16.64 6.37 -17.35
C ARG A 39 -16.78 5.55 -16.07
N TRP A 40 -16.19 6.01 -14.97
CA TRP A 40 -16.28 5.31 -13.71
C TRP A 40 -17.69 5.45 -13.13
N THR A 41 -18.19 4.37 -12.53
CA THR A 41 -19.46 4.36 -11.79
C THR A 41 -19.27 3.60 -10.48
N PRO A 42 -20.13 3.80 -9.47
CA PRO A 42 -20.09 3.04 -8.22
C PRO A 42 -20.16 1.50 -8.40
N GLN A 43 -20.72 1.03 -9.52
CA GLN A 43 -20.80 -0.38 -9.89
C GLN A 43 -19.60 -0.86 -10.73
N SER A 44 -18.72 0.05 -11.17
CA SER A 44 -17.55 -0.23 -12.02
C SER A 44 -16.60 -1.23 -11.37
N ARG A 45 -15.92 -2.08 -12.15
CA ARG A 45 -14.91 -3.02 -11.66
C ARG A 45 -13.75 -2.35 -10.92
N LEU A 46 -13.43 -1.10 -11.26
CA LEU A 46 -12.38 -0.32 -10.60
C LEU A 46 -12.85 0.19 -9.23
N PRO A 47 -12.01 0.12 -8.17
CA PRO A 47 -12.31 0.77 -6.90
C PRO A 47 -12.54 2.27 -7.07
N ASP A 48 -13.32 2.84 -6.16
CA ASP A 48 -13.20 4.26 -5.84
C ASP A 48 -11.88 4.51 -5.10
N PHE A 49 -10.99 5.30 -5.70
CA PHE A 49 -9.71 5.71 -5.11
C PHE A 49 -9.64 7.20 -4.83
N SER A 50 -10.76 7.93 -4.91
CA SER A 50 -10.82 9.38 -4.62
C SER A 50 -10.33 9.73 -3.21
N MET A 51 -10.40 8.76 -2.30
CA MET A 51 -10.05 8.89 -0.89
C MET A 51 -8.71 8.19 -0.55
N ALA A 52 -7.86 7.92 -1.54
CA ALA A 52 -6.53 7.36 -1.32
C ALA A 52 -5.57 8.41 -0.73
N GLY A 53 -4.58 7.94 0.03
CA GLY A 53 -3.54 8.79 0.62
C GLY A 53 -3.79 9.23 2.06
N TYR A 54 -2.87 10.04 2.58
CA TYR A 54 -2.89 10.56 3.94
C TYR A 54 -4.19 11.31 4.21
N ARG A 55 -4.88 10.94 5.31
CA ARG A 55 -6.18 11.52 5.69
C ARG A 55 -7.18 11.61 4.53
N ARG A 56 -7.12 10.67 3.58
CA ARG A 56 -7.97 10.59 2.38
C ARG A 56 -7.82 11.79 1.42
N GLY A 57 -6.70 12.50 1.47
CA GLY A 57 -6.47 13.71 0.69
C GLY A 57 -7.24 14.94 1.19
N GLU A 58 -7.93 14.84 2.33
CA GLU A 58 -8.74 15.92 2.90
C GLU A 58 -7.91 16.88 3.78
N GLU A 59 -6.72 16.45 4.21
CA GLU A 59 -5.85 17.21 5.09
C GLU A 59 -4.41 17.20 4.58
N PRO A 60 -3.64 18.29 4.77
CA PRO A 60 -2.20 18.27 4.52
C PRO A 60 -1.49 17.35 5.53
N PHE A 61 -0.30 16.88 5.19
CA PHE A 61 0.52 16.08 6.10
C PHE A 61 0.74 16.79 7.43
N ARG A 62 0.41 16.12 8.53
CA ARG A 62 0.71 16.63 9.87
C ARG A 62 2.17 16.36 10.19
N VAL A 63 2.90 17.43 10.49
CA VAL A 63 4.31 17.38 10.88
C VAL A 63 4.43 17.88 12.32
N PRO A 64 5.02 17.10 13.24
CA PRO A 64 5.29 17.58 14.59
C PRO A 64 6.16 18.83 14.61
N ALA A 65 5.89 19.75 15.53
CA ALA A 65 6.62 21.01 15.64
C ALA A 65 8.06 20.84 16.18
N SER A 66 8.27 19.86 17.07
CA SER A 66 9.57 19.56 17.65
C SER A 66 10.30 18.46 16.89
N GLN A 67 11.63 18.52 16.92
CA GLN A 67 12.49 17.48 16.34
C GLN A 67 13.64 17.11 17.27
N ILE A 68 14.10 15.86 17.15
CA ILE A 68 15.34 15.36 17.75
C ILE A 68 16.19 14.68 16.68
N SER A 69 17.51 14.69 16.83
CA SER A 69 18.41 14.06 15.86
C SER A 69 18.88 12.69 16.31
N VAL A 70 18.96 11.72 15.39
CA VAL A 70 19.63 10.43 15.64
C VAL A 70 21.10 10.59 16.06
N LYS A 71 21.76 11.70 15.70
CA LYS A 71 23.14 12.00 16.12
C LYS A 71 23.26 12.21 17.62
N SER A 72 22.22 12.77 18.26
CA SER A 72 22.15 12.94 19.72
C SER A 72 22.14 11.60 20.47
N PHE A 73 21.86 10.50 19.77
CA PHE A 73 21.85 9.13 20.31
C PHE A 73 23.06 8.30 19.84
N GLY A 74 24.04 8.94 19.18
CA GLY A 74 25.32 8.33 18.82
C GLY A 74 25.46 7.88 17.37
N ALA A 75 24.46 8.10 16.51
CA ALA A 75 24.55 7.71 15.10
C ALA A 75 25.72 8.42 14.41
N LYS A 76 26.51 7.70 13.61
CA LYS A 76 27.69 8.22 12.91
C LYS A 76 27.40 8.57 11.47
N GLY A 77 26.59 7.79 10.75
CA GLY A 77 26.21 8.07 9.35
C GLY A 77 27.40 8.10 8.39
N ASP A 78 28.44 7.31 8.68
CA ASP A 78 29.73 7.27 7.98
C ASP A 78 29.82 6.13 6.93
N GLY A 79 28.75 5.38 6.72
CA GLY A 79 28.66 4.23 5.82
C GLY A 79 29.30 2.94 6.35
N LYS A 80 29.82 2.95 7.59
CA LYS A 80 30.59 1.85 8.18
C LYS A 80 30.02 1.42 9.53
N THR A 81 29.81 2.36 10.44
CA THR A 81 29.30 2.13 11.80
C THR A 81 27.84 1.66 11.74
N ASP A 82 27.53 0.62 12.50
CA ASP A 82 26.15 0.18 12.69
C ASP A 82 25.40 1.18 13.59
N ASP A 83 24.49 1.92 12.98
CA ASP A 83 23.72 2.98 13.62
C ASP A 83 22.38 2.49 14.18
N THR A 84 22.05 1.19 14.07
CA THR A 84 20.74 0.65 14.47
C THR A 84 20.38 0.97 15.92
N ALA A 85 21.33 0.85 16.86
CA ALA A 85 21.06 1.14 18.27
C ALA A 85 20.73 2.62 18.52
N ALA A 86 21.41 3.54 17.83
CA ALA A 86 21.13 4.97 17.93
C ALA A 86 19.75 5.31 17.35
N PHE A 87 19.37 4.70 16.23
CA PHE A 87 18.04 4.87 15.64
C PHE A 87 16.94 4.37 16.56
N ARG A 88 17.08 3.18 17.15
CA ARG A 88 16.08 2.65 18.10
C ARG A 88 15.89 3.57 19.31
N LYS A 89 16.98 4.08 19.89
CA LYS A 89 16.93 5.05 21.00
C LYS A 89 16.25 6.36 20.58
N ALA A 90 16.58 6.89 19.42
CA ALA A 90 15.96 8.10 18.88
C ALA A 90 14.46 7.90 18.62
N ILE A 91 14.06 6.77 18.05
CA ILE A 91 12.64 6.44 17.81
C ILE A 91 11.87 6.37 19.12
N GLN A 92 12.44 5.73 20.13
CA GLN A 92 11.82 5.63 21.45
C GLN A 92 11.66 7.01 22.12
N ALA A 93 12.69 7.85 22.05
CA ALA A 93 12.70 9.17 22.67
C ALA A 93 11.87 10.21 21.89
N GLY A 94 11.73 10.05 20.57
CA GLY A 94 11.09 11.00 19.65
C GLY A 94 9.60 10.75 19.41
N ALA A 95 8.93 10.06 20.32
CA ALA A 95 7.49 9.83 20.23
C ALA A 95 6.73 11.16 20.11
N GLY A 96 5.91 11.30 19.05
CA GLY A 96 5.18 12.54 18.79
C GLY A 96 6.03 13.66 18.17
N GLN A 97 7.24 13.35 17.68
CA GLN A 97 8.20 14.32 17.16
C GLN A 97 8.70 13.94 15.76
N VAL A 98 9.43 14.86 15.14
CA VAL A 98 10.28 14.53 14.00
C VAL A 98 11.57 13.90 14.50
N ILE A 99 11.84 12.65 14.12
CA ILE A 99 13.13 12.00 14.31
C ILE A 99 13.98 12.33 13.08
N PHE A 100 14.79 13.37 13.21
CA PHE A 100 15.61 13.88 12.13
C PHE A 100 16.89 13.06 11.94
N VAL A 101 17.15 12.71 10.70
CA VAL A 101 18.34 12.01 10.25
C VAL A 101 19.12 12.96 9.33
N PRO A 102 20.21 13.57 9.83
CA PRO A 102 21.03 14.49 9.05
C PRO A 102 21.68 13.80 7.84
N PRO A 103 22.24 14.58 6.88
CA PRO A 103 23.01 14.01 5.78
C PRO A 103 24.04 12.98 6.23
N GLY A 104 24.19 11.91 5.47
CA GLY A 104 25.04 10.79 5.79
C GLY A 104 24.53 9.47 5.22
N ARG A 105 25.34 8.42 5.41
CA ARG A 105 25.04 7.06 4.99
C ARG A 105 25.02 6.18 6.24
N TYR A 106 23.85 5.74 6.66
CA TYR A 106 23.65 5.05 7.93
C TYR A 106 23.51 3.55 7.68
N VAL A 107 24.42 2.76 8.24
CA VAL A 107 24.30 1.29 8.19
C VAL A 107 23.31 0.85 9.25
N LEU A 108 22.31 0.07 8.86
CA LEU A 108 21.29 -0.46 9.75
C LEU A 108 21.23 -1.99 9.59
N ASN A 109 21.74 -2.74 10.56
CA ASN A 109 21.70 -4.21 10.57
C ASN A 109 20.62 -4.74 11.52
N GLY A 110 19.49 -4.05 11.62
CA GLY A 110 18.38 -4.50 12.44
C GLY A 110 17.07 -3.80 12.14
N LEU A 111 16.00 -4.44 12.58
CA LEU A 111 14.63 -3.93 12.41
C LEU A 111 14.39 -2.67 13.23
N LEU A 112 13.66 -1.73 12.65
CA LEU A 112 13.15 -0.51 13.29
C LEU A 112 11.62 -0.57 13.32
N THR A 113 11.01 -0.05 14.39
CA THR A 113 9.55 -0.02 14.55
C THR A 113 9.10 1.36 14.98
N LEU A 114 8.22 1.97 14.19
CA LEU A 114 7.52 3.21 14.49
C LEU A 114 6.12 2.85 15.02
N ALA A 115 5.99 2.81 16.34
CA ALA A 115 4.78 2.39 17.05
C ALA A 115 4.02 3.55 17.73
N GLN A 116 4.50 4.78 17.54
CA GLN A 116 4.00 5.97 18.20
C GLN A 116 3.32 6.86 17.18
N SER A 117 2.07 7.27 17.46
CA SER A 117 1.35 8.20 16.59
C SER A 117 2.03 9.56 16.50
N ASN A 118 1.68 10.33 15.48
CA ASN A 118 2.19 11.70 15.24
C ASN A 118 3.72 11.77 15.21
N THR A 119 4.38 10.79 14.59
CA THR A 119 5.84 10.67 14.59
C THR A 119 6.36 10.62 13.17
N VAL A 120 7.39 11.40 12.83
CA VAL A 120 7.94 11.42 11.47
C VAL A 120 9.41 11.07 11.51
N LEU A 121 9.81 9.96 10.88
CA LEU A 121 11.21 9.69 10.58
C LEU A 121 11.57 10.47 9.31
N ARG A 122 12.45 11.48 9.44
CA ARG A 122 12.73 12.43 8.35
C ARG A 122 14.22 12.51 8.04
N GLY A 123 14.58 12.27 6.80
CA GLY A 123 15.92 12.52 6.28
C GLY A 123 16.05 13.93 5.72
N ALA A 124 17.30 14.33 5.47
CA ALA A 124 17.59 15.60 4.81
C ALA A 124 17.28 15.59 3.30
N GLY A 125 16.69 14.55 2.73
CA GLY A 125 16.42 14.41 1.29
C GLY A 125 17.15 13.21 0.68
N SER A 126 16.58 12.63 -0.37
CA SER A 126 17.02 11.36 -0.97
C SER A 126 18.39 11.40 -1.67
N SER A 127 18.94 12.59 -1.91
CA SER A 127 20.32 12.79 -2.37
C SER A 127 21.32 12.96 -1.22
N ARG A 128 20.85 13.21 0.01
CA ARG A 128 21.70 13.58 1.15
C ARG A 128 21.71 12.53 2.26
N THR A 129 20.63 11.77 2.41
CA THR A 129 20.47 10.79 3.50
C THR A 129 20.20 9.41 2.94
N VAL A 130 21.11 8.47 3.21
CA VAL A 130 21.01 7.07 2.75
C VAL A 130 20.84 6.16 3.96
N LEU A 131 19.80 5.32 3.93
CA LEU A 131 19.61 4.21 4.87
C LEU A 131 20.04 2.92 4.17
N LEU A 132 21.17 2.37 4.60
CA LEU A 132 21.77 1.16 4.03
C LEU A 132 21.47 -0.04 4.92
N PHE A 133 20.65 -0.97 4.44
CA PHE A 133 20.36 -2.22 5.13
C PHE A 133 21.19 -3.34 4.51
N LYS A 134 22.22 -3.82 5.22
CA LYS A 134 23.12 -4.87 4.71
C LYS A 134 22.66 -6.28 5.04
N THR A 135 21.79 -6.42 6.03
CA THR A 135 21.31 -7.71 6.51
C THR A 135 19.88 -7.94 6.01
N PRO A 136 19.61 -9.03 5.27
CA PRO A 136 18.28 -9.32 4.78
C PRO A 136 17.32 -9.67 5.92
N GLY A 137 16.02 -9.44 5.70
CA GLY A 137 14.98 -9.72 6.68
C GLY A 137 15.02 -11.14 7.26
N THR A 138 15.27 -12.16 6.44
CA THR A 138 15.36 -13.57 6.89
C THR A 138 16.53 -13.83 7.84
N ALA A 139 17.62 -13.07 7.74
CA ALA A 139 18.74 -13.15 8.68
C ALA A 139 18.47 -12.39 9.99
N LEU A 140 17.61 -11.37 9.95
CA LEU A 140 17.17 -10.63 11.15
C LEU A 140 16.03 -11.34 11.90
N ASP A 141 15.14 -11.99 11.17
CA ASP A 141 13.95 -12.69 11.66
C ASP A 141 13.52 -13.74 10.62
N ALA A 142 13.79 -15.03 10.88
CA ALA A 142 13.69 -16.09 9.87
C ALA A 142 12.27 -16.29 9.27
N ARG A 143 11.22 -16.10 10.08
CA ARG A 143 9.80 -16.28 9.73
C ARG A 143 9.52 -17.43 8.74
N PRO A 144 9.88 -18.69 9.06
CA PRO A 144 9.65 -19.81 8.14
C PRO A 144 8.15 -19.97 7.82
N ALA A 145 7.86 -20.29 6.56
CA ALA A 145 6.50 -20.43 6.05
C ALA A 145 6.45 -21.50 4.95
N HIS A 146 5.24 -21.81 4.47
CA HIS A 146 5.03 -22.73 3.36
C HIS A 146 4.01 -22.14 2.38
N THR A 147 4.22 -22.41 1.10
CA THR A 147 3.19 -22.17 0.07
C THR A 147 2.00 -23.12 0.27
N ASP A 148 0.87 -22.85 -0.40
CA ASP A 148 -0.29 -23.77 -0.42
C ASP A 148 0.07 -25.18 -0.92
N GLY A 149 1.12 -25.30 -1.75
CA GLY A 149 1.68 -26.58 -2.20
C GLY A 149 2.67 -27.22 -1.23
N GLY A 150 2.79 -26.73 0.01
CA GLY A 150 3.67 -27.28 1.03
C GLY A 150 5.17 -27.03 0.82
N ARG A 151 5.56 -26.23 -0.18
CA ARG A 151 6.97 -25.88 -0.42
C ARG A 151 7.46 -24.87 0.63
N PRO A 152 8.63 -25.08 1.27
CA PRO A 152 9.22 -24.13 2.20
C PRO A 152 9.49 -22.76 1.57
N THR A 153 9.31 -21.71 2.35
CA THR A 153 9.50 -20.30 2.00
C THR A 153 9.61 -19.48 3.30
N SER A 154 9.57 -18.15 3.22
CA SER A 154 9.58 -17.24 4.37
C SER A 154 8.46 -16.23 4.28
N ASN A 155 7.93 -15.81 5.44
CA ASN A 155 6.87 -14.81 5.52
C ASN A 155 7.28 -13.47 4.89
N TRP A 156 8.58 -13.20 4.76
CA TRP A 156 9.15 -12.05 4.04
C TRP A 156 8.73 -11.95 2.58
N SER A 157 8.25 -13.04 1.98
CA SER A 157 7.66 -13.07 0.64
C SER A 157 6.28 -12.39 0.57
N TRP A 158 5.61 -12.17 1.70
CA TRP A 158 4.26 -11.59 1.75
C TRP A 158 4.11 -10.42 2.70
N ALA A 159 4.89 -10.37 3.78
CA ALA A 159 4.79 -9.35 4.82
C ALA A 159 6.14 -9.14 5.52
N GLY A 160 6.27 -8.02 6.21
CA GLY A 160 7.51 -7.59 6.85
C GLY A 160 8.18 -6.44 6.14
N GLY A 161 8.67 -5.49 6.93
CA GLY A 161 9.52 -4.39 6.52
C GLY A 161 10.67 -4.22 7.49
N LEU A 162 11.80 -3.74 6.98
CA LEU A 162 12.97 -3.38 7.77
C LEU A 162 12.69 -2.17 8.67
N ILE A 163 11.77 -1.30 8.25
CA ILE A 163 11.07 -0.32 9.08
C ILE A 163 9.59 -0.70 9.09
N SER A 164 9.05 -1.05 10.26
CA SER A 164 7.62 -1.32 10.42
C SER A 164 6.89 -0.14 11.06
N ILE A 165 5.72 0.21 10.50
CA ILE A 165 4.80 1.21 11.04
C ILE A 165 3.59 0.47 11.60
N GLY A 166 3.43 0.50 12.92
CA GLY A 166 2.43 -0.32 13.59
C GLY A 166 2.65 -0.49 15.08
N GLY A 167 1.60 -0.88 15.77
CA GLY A 167 1.59 -1.03 17.23
C GLY A 167 0.75 -2.21 17.68
N PRO A 168 0.39 -2.25 18.98
CA PRO A 168 -0.44 -3.32 19.51
C PRO A 168 -1.80 -3.34 18.82
N LYS A 169 -2.35 -4.54 18.58
CA LYS A 169 -3.71 -4.67 18.01
C LYS A 169 -4.72 -4.11 18.99
N ARG A 170 -5.57 -3.19 18.52
CA ARG A 170 -6.78 -2.76 19.23
C ARG A 170 -8.00 -3.43 18.60
N ARG A 171 -9.04 -3.65 19.40
CA ARG A 171 -10.32 -4.17 18.95
C ARG A 171 -11.42 -3.22 19.38
N SER A 172 -12.43 -3.08 18.54
CA SER A 172 -13.68 -2.45 18.94
C SER A 172 -14.35 -3.34 19.98
N ASP A 173 -14.87 -2.75 21.05
CA ASP A 173 -15.81 -3.37 21.99
C ASP A 173 -17.23 -3.46 21.40
N VAL A 174 -17.49 -2.69 20.34
CA VAL A 174 -18.76 -2.63 19.63
C VAL A 174 -18.66 -3.37 18.30
N ALA A 175 -19.44 -4.45 18.15
CA ALA A 175 -19.72 -5.11 16.88
C ALA A 175 -21.24 -5.16 16.67
N VAL A 176 -21.70 -4.67 15.52
CA VAL A 176 -23.13 -4.53 15.20
C VAL A 176 -23.43 -5.27 13.91
N ARG A 177 -24.43 -6.15 13.93
CA ARG A 177 -24.90 -6.82 12.70
C ARG A 177 -25.53 -5.83 11.73
N VAL A 178 -25.27 -6.01 10.44
CA VAL A 178 -26.08 -5.38 9.38
C VAL A 178 -27.42 -6.12 9.33
N ALA A 179 -28.51 -5.36 9.23
CA ALA A 179 -29.89 -5.85 9.33
C ALA A 179 -30.57 -6.06 7.97
N ALA A 180 -30.09 -5.41 6.90
CA ALA A 180 -30.62 -5.56 5.55
C ALA A 180 -29.49 -5.75 4.53
N GLU A 181 -29.79 -6.42 3.42
CA GLU A 181 -28.86 -6.53 2.31
C GLU A 181 -28.65 -5.17 1.63
N ALA A 182 -27.47 -5.00 1.03
CA ALA A 182 -27.13 -3.82 0.24
C ALA A 182 -26.34 -4.24 -0.99
N SER A 183 -26.42 -3.45 -2.05
CA SER A 183 -25.74 -3.74 -3.31
C SER A 183 -24.42 -2.99 -3.41
N ARG A 184 -23.49 -3.53 -4.20
CA ARG A 184 -22.34 -2.77 -4.66
C ARG A 184 -22.78 -1.42 -5.25
N GLY A 185 -22.10 -0.36 -4.83
CA GLY A 185 -22.39 0.99 -5.27
C GLY A 185 -23.36 1.76 -4.37
N ASP A 186 -24.06 1.10 -3.46
CA ASP A 186 -24.88 1.76 -2.44
C ASP A 186 -24.00 2.53 -1.45
N ARG A 187 -24.56 3.58 -0.84
CA ARG A 187 -23.87 4.41 0.17
C ARG A 187 -24.52 4.33 1.55
N ASP A 188 -25.50 3.47 1.73
CA ASP A 188 -26.25 3.35 2.98
C ASP A 188 -26.20 1.90 3.47
N LEU A 189 -26.04 1.72 4.78
CA LEU A 189 -26.15 0.43 5.45
C LEU A 189 -27.23 0.51 6.53
N GLU A 190 -28.12 -0.47 6.56
CA GLU A 190 -29.09 -0.61 7.65
C GLU A 190 -28.55 -1.55 8.73
N LEU A 191 -28.42 -1.05 9.96
CA LEU A 191 -27.85 -1.80 11.09
C LEU A 191 -28.94 -2.36 12.01
N ALA A 192 -28.63 -3.39 12.80
CA ALA A 192 -29.56 -3.88 13.82
C ALA A 192 -29.81 -2.83 14.93
N LYS A 193 -28.79 -2.01 15.22
CA LYS A 193 -28.85 -0.82 16.08
C LYS A 193 -27.74 0.14 15.64
N CYS A 194 -27.85 1.44 15.86
CA CYS A 194 -26.81 2.39 15.46
C CYS A 194 -26.16 3.05 16.68
N PRO A 195 -24.98 2.58 17.15
CA PRO A 195 -24.22 3.21 18.23
C PRO A 195 -23.21 4.27 17.73
N TYR A 196 -23.16 4.52 16.43
CA TYR A 196 -22.20 5.42 15.80
C TYR A 196 -22.70 6.85 15.76
N ARG A 197 -21.80 7.77 15.39
CA ARG A 197 -22.09 9.20 15.17
C ARG A 197 -21.48 9.64 13.85
N ARG A 198 -22.00 10.72 13.25
CA ARG A 198 -21.35 11.37 12.11
C ARG A 198 -19.89 11.69 12.47
N GLY A 199 -18.98 11.36 11.57
CA GLY A 199 -17.53 11.51 11.77
C GLY A 199 -16.81 10.24 12.23
N ASP A 200 -17.53 9.24 12.77
CA ASP A 200 -16.91 7.98 13.17
C ASP A 200 -16.35 7.26 11.94
N ASP A 201 -15.11 6.76 12.04
CA ASP A 201 -14.59 5.77 11.10
C ASP A 201 -14.99 4.37 11.59
N ILE A 202 -15.59 3.59 10.69
CA ILE A 202 -16.11 2.25 10.93
C ILE A 202 -15.52 1.26 9.93
N VAL A 203 -15.50 -0.02 10.29
CA VAL A 203 -15.11 -1.11 9.39
C VAL A 203 -16.28 -2.06 9.20
N LEU A 204 -16.71 -2.21 7.93
CA LEU A 204 -17.61 -3.29 7.52
C LEU A 204 -16.78 -4.55 7.30
N VAL A 205 -17.17 -5.64 7.96
CA VAL A 205 -16.55 -6.95 7.83
C VAL A 205 -17.59 -7.93 7.28
N LEU A 206 -17.25 -8.56 6.14
CA LEU A 206 -18.03 -9.65 5.55
C LEU A 206 -17.30 -10.96 5.86
N HIS A 207 -17.98 -11.90 6.49
CA HIS A 207 -17.46 -13.23 6.81
C HIS A 207 -18.01 -14.24 5.82
N ASP A 208 -17.14 -15.02 5.19
CA ASP A 208 -17.59 -16.02 4.22
C ASP A 208 -18.52 -17.07 4.86
N ASP A 209 -19.47 -17.60 4.09
CA ASP A 209 -20.35 -18.66 4.56
C ASP A 209 -19.68 -20.05 4.43
N GLU A 210 -20.36 -21.08 4.92
CA GLU A 210 -19.84 -22.45 4.86
C GLU A 210 -19.68 -22.95 3.41
N GLN A 211 -20.48 -22.38 2.50
CA GLN A 211 -20.47 -22.68 1.06
C GLN A 211 -19.39 -21.90 0.30
N LYS A 212 -18.60 -21.06 0.97
CA LYS A 212 -17.57 -20.19 0.38
C LYS A 212 -18.11 -19.22 -0.69
N SER A 213 -19.37 -18.80 -0.54
CA SER A 213 -20.05 -18.03 -1.58
C SER A 213 -19.60 -16.57 -1.63
N LEU A 214 -19.00 -16.02 -0.56
CA LEU A 214 -18.32 -14.73 -0.62
C LEU A 214 -17.05 -14.86 -1.47
N LEU A 215 -16.26 -15.91 -1.26
CA LEU A 215 -15.05 -16.15 -2.03
C LEU A 215 -15.37 -16.36 -3.51
N GLU A 216 -16.37 -17.18 -3.82
CA GLU A 216 -16.86 -17.36 -5.20
C GLU A 216 -17.28 -16.03 -5.84
N TYR A 217 -18.01 -15.19 -5.09
CA TYR A 217 -18.38 -13.85 -5.52
C TYR A 217 -17.16 -12.95 -5.82
N LEU A 218 -16.14 -12.97 -4.96
CA LEU A 218 -14.92 -12.18 -5.13
C LEU A 218 -14.13 -12.62 -6.37
N TYR A 219 -14.09 -13.93 -6.63
CA TYR A 219 -13.47 -14.52 -7.82
C TYR A 219 -14.37 -14.47 -9.07
N ARG A 220 -15.57 -13.92 -8.97
CA ARG A 220 -16.55 -13.80 -10.07
C ARG A 220 -16.89 -15.14 -10.73
N GLY A 221 -16.98 -16.19 -9.92
CA GLY A 221 -17.26 -17.55 -10.38
C GLY A 221 -16.17 -18.14 -11.29
N GLN A 222 -14.97 -17.56 -11.32
CA GLN A 222 -13.86 -18.13 -12.06
C GLN A 222 -13.49 -19.51 -11.50
N PRO A 223 -13.22 -20.50 -12.37
CA PRO A 223 -12.83 -21.82 -11.92
C PRO A 223 -11.47 -21.77 -11.21
N GLY A 224 -11.33 -22.53 -10.13
CA GLY A 224 -10.08 -22.61 -9.38
C GLY A 224 -10.23 -23.42 -8.11
N ASN A 225 -9.13 -24.01 -7.63
CA ASN A 225 -9.13 -24.73 -6.37
C ASN A 225 -9.06 -23.75 -5.20
N VAL A 226 -10.21 -23.54 -4.54
CA VAL A 226 -10.31 -22.68 -3.34
C VAL A 226 -10.38 -23.48 -2.04
N SER A 227 -10.11 -24.79 -2.07
CA SER A 227 -10.24 -25.66 -0.88
C SER A 227 -9.29 -25.24 0.25
N GLY A 228 -8.08 -24.77 -0.08
CA GLY A 228 -7.07 -24.25 0.86
C GLY A 228 -7.44 -22.91 1.50
N LEU A 229 -8.37 -22.17 0.90
CA LEU A 229 -8.81 -20.86 1.37
C LEU A 229 -9.89 -21.03 2.46
N LYS A 230 -9.51 -20.84 3.73
CA LYS A 230 -10.39 -21.03 4.90
C LYS A 230 -10.53 -19.75 5.72
N GLY A 231 -11.70 -19.53 6.31
CA GLY A 231 -11.95 -18.41 7.24
C GLY A 231 -11.79 -17.02 6.61
N TRP A 232 -12.01 -16.91 5.31
CA TRP A 232 -11.84 -15.65 4.59
C TRP A 232 -12.87 -14.61 5.02
N ARG A 233 -12.41 -13.36 5.01
CA ARG A 233 -13.23 -12.19 5.31
C ARG A 233 -12.75 -11.00 4.53
N VAL A 234 -13.67 -10.10 4.22
CA VAL A 234 -13.37 -8.82 3.58
C VAL A 234 -13.60 -7.71 4.59
N ARG A 235 -12.71 -6.71 4.59
CA ARG A 235 -12.81 -5.53 5.46
C ARG A 235 -12.81 -4.28 4.59
N GLN A 236 -13.74 -3.37 4.84
CA GLN A 236 -13.83 -2.06 4.19
C GLN A 236 -14.00 -0.98 5.25
N VAL A 237 -13.16 0.05 5.20
CA VAL A 237 -13.22 1.19 6.13
C VAL A 237 -14.03 2.32 5.48
N PHE A 238 -14.93 2.90 6.26
CA PHE A 238 -15.80 4.01 5.85
C PHE A 238 -15.85 5.07 6.94
N ARG A 239 -16.23 6.29 6.57
CA ARG A 239 -16.72 7.29 7.53
C ARG A 239 -18.22 7.41 7.51
N VAL A 240 -18.79 7.54 8.70
CA VAL A 240 -20.21 7.85 8.88
C VAL A 240 -20.45 9.32 8.52
N MET A 241 -21.19 9.55 7.45
CA MET A 241 -21.59 10.89 6.99
C MET A 241 -22.95 11.31 7.55
N GLY A 242 -23.82 10.37 7.90
CA GLY A 242 -25.14 10.69 8.42
C GLY A 242 -25.81 9.47 9.04
N ILE A 243 -26.78 9.72 9.90
CA ILE A 243 -27.54 8.68 10.59
C ILE A 243 -29.02 9.07 10.53
N ASP A 244 -29.84 8.12 10.10
CA ASP A 244 -31.30 8.21 10.14
C ASP A 244 -31.84 6.93 10.79
N GLY A 245 -32.18 7.02 12.08
CA GLY A 245 -32.52 5.86 12.91
C GLY A 245 -31.43 4.79 12.91
N ARG A 246 -31.68 3.67 12.23
CA ARG A 246 -30.74 2.54 12.08
C ARG A 246 -29.91 2.58 10.79
N ARG A 247 -30.19 3.53 9.89
CA ARG A 247 -29.49 3.68 8.61
C ARG A 247 -28.27 4.58 8.79
N VAL A 248 -27.13 4.11 8.31
CA VAL A 248 -25.85 4.82 8.31
C VAL A 248 -25.46 5.16 6.88
N ARG A 249 -25.24 6.44 6.60
CA ARG A 249 -24.71 6.91 5.32
C ARG A 249 -23.17 6.93 5.35
N LEU A 250 -22.55 6.38 4.32
CA LEU A 250 -21.11 6.20 4.17
C LEU A 250 -20.48 7.31 3.31
N ASP A 251 -19.19 7.57 3.50
CA ASP A 251 -18.41 8.55 2.72
C ASP A 251 -18.19 8.14 1.26
N ARG A 252 -18.23 6.83 0.98
CA ARG A 252 -18.04 6.27 -0.36
C ARG A 252 -18.94 5.05 -0.60
N PRO A 253 -19.15 4.66 -1.87
CA PRO A 253 -19.94 3.48 -2.21
C PRO A 253 -19.35 2.16 -1.67
N LEU A 254 -20.21 1.20 -1.39
CA LEU A 254 -19.83 -0.18 -1.08
C LEU A 254 -19.09 -0.80 -2.28
N ARG A 255 -17.91 -1.39 -2.04
CA ARG A 255 -17.15 -2.07 -3.10
C ARG A 255 -17.75 -3.43 -3.48
N PHE A 256 -18.40 -4.08 -2.54
CA PHE A 256 -18.96 -5.42 -2.66
C PHE A 256 -20.43 -5.40 -2.21
N ASP A 257 -21.22 -6.33 -2.72
CA ASP A 257 -22.55 -6.59 -2.18
C ASP A 257 -22.43 -6.92 -0.68
N VAL A 258 -23.50 -6.69 0.05
CA VAL A 258 -23.65 -7.07 1.45
C VAL A 258 -24.83 -8.01 1.52
N ARG A 259 -24.55 -9.30 1.67
CA ARG A 259 -25.57 -10.35 1.79
C ARG A 259 -25.60 -10.86 3.21
N LEU A 260 -26.78 -11.07 3.79
CA LEU A 260 -26.89 -11.42 5.20
C LEU A 260 -26.26 -12.79 5.52
N LYS A 261 -26.22 -13.70 4.54
CA LYS A 261 -25.52 -14.99 4.66
C LYS A 261 -24.01 -14.85 4.88
N TRP A 262 -23.41 -13.73 4.47
CA TRP A 262 -21.99 -13.41 4.73
C TRP A 262 -21.78 -12.77 6.11
N ARG A 263 -22.72 -12.99 7.04
CA ARG A 263 -22.72 -12.56 8.44
C ARG A 263 -22.08 -11.16 8.65
N PRO A 264 -22.56 -10.14 7.92
CA PRO A 264 -21.94 -8.82 7.92
C PRO A 264 -22.03 -8.15 9.29
N VAL A 265 -20.90 -7.62 9.75
CA VAL A 265 -20.80 -6.82 10.97
C VAL A 265 -20.09 -5.50 10.70
N VAL A 266 -20.49 -4.47 11.44
CA VAL A 266 -19.82 -3.17 11.51
C VAL A 266 -19.18 -3.02 12.88
N GLU A 267 -17.93 -2.60 12.90
CA GLU A 267 -17.15 -2.31 14.11
C GLU A 267 -16.58 -0.89 14.01
N ARG A 268 -16.18 -0.29 15.15
CA ARG A 268 -15.37 0.95 15.09
C ARG A 268 -14.01 0.64 14.48
N PHE A 269 -13.53 1.50 13.58
CA PHE A 269 -12.17 1.41 13.07
C PHE A 269 -11.21 2.05 14.09
N VAL A 270 -10.41 1.23 14.76
CA VAL A 270 -9.55 1.65 15.88
C VAL A 270 -8.08 1.32 15.62
N PRO A 271 -7.41 1.99 14.67
CA PRO A 271 -5.96 1.85 14.52
C PRO A 271 -5.26 2.28 15.81
N SER A 272 -4.20 1.58 16.19
CA SER A 272 -3.43 1.91 17.40
C SER A 272 -2.33 2.95 17.14
N VAL A 273 -1.96 3.12 15.87
CA VAL A 273 -0.96 4.07 15.41
C VAL A 273 -1.55 4.90 14.28
N THR A 274 -1.39 6.22 14.34
CA THR A 274 -1.85 7.12 13.28
C THR A 274 -0.84 8.23 13.04
N ASP A 275 -0.87 8.84 11.85
CA ASP A 275 -0.09 10.04 11.56
C ASP A 275 1.42 9.80 11.69
N VAL A 276 1.90 8.70 11.10
CA VAL A 276 3.32 8.34 11.06
C VAL A 276 3.88 8.54 9.67
N GLY A 277 4.96 9.30 9.55
CA GLY A 277 5.63 9.55 8.27
C GLY A 277 7.03 8.94 8.19
N VAL A 278 7.42 8.50 7.01
CA VAL A 278 8.82 8.15 6.66
C VAL A 278 9.17 8.86 5.36
N GLU A 279 10.09 9.82 5.41
CA GLU A 279 10.33 10.70 4.26
C GLU A 279 11.77 11.21 4.15
N GLY A 280 12.15 11.65 2.94
CA GLY A 280 13.42 12.35 2.74
C GLY A 280 14.66 11.45 2.76
N PHE A 281 14.54 10.19 2.35
CA PHE A 281 15.64 9.23 2.31
C PHE A 281 15.82 8.58 0.94
N ARG A 282 17.01 8.01 0.74
CA ARG A 282 17.23 6.90 -0.19
C ARG A 282 17.43 5.63 0.62
N PHE A 283 16.74 4.56 0.24
CA PHE A 283 17.03 3.21 0.72
C PHE A 283 18.07 2.56 -0.18
N GLU A 284 19.02 1.85 0.41
CA GLU A 284 20.01 1.08 -0.31
C GLU A 284 20.13 -0.33 0.28
N PHE A 285 20.28 -1.30 -0.61
CA PHE A 285 20.41 -2.72 -0.30
C PHE A 285 21.57 -3.32 -1.10
N PRO A 286 22.24 -4.37 -0.58
CA PRO A 286 23.13 -5.19 -1.38
C PRO A 286 22.43 -5.71 -2.64
N ALA A 287 23.12 -5.68 -3.77
CA ALA A 287 22.64 -6.33 -4.98
C ALA A 287 22.77 -7.85 -4.80
N GLU A 288 21.64 -8.55 -4.86
CA GLU A 288 21.59 -10.00 -4.78
C GLU A 288 20.82 -10.59 -5.97
N PRO A 289 21.21 -11.77 -6.49
CA PRO A 289 20.45 -12.44 -7.54
C PRO A 289 19.03 -12.76 -7.06
N TYR A 290 18.03 -12.48 -7.89
CA TYR A 290 16.64 -12.86 -7.60
C TYR A 290 16.53 -14.39 -7.53
N GLN A 291 16.08 -14.90 -6.39
CA GLN A 291 16.05 -16.34 -6.10
C GLN A 291 14.82 -17.06 -6.67
N GLY A 292 13.87 -16.30 -7.23
CA GLY A 292 12.60 -16.81 -7.76
C GLY A 292 11.41 -16.51 -6.85
N HIS A 293 10.22 -16.85 -7.35
CA HIS A 293 8.95 -16.59 -6.68
C HIS A 293 8.88 -17.27 -5.30
N PHE A 294 8.48 -16.52 -4.26
CA PHE A 294 8.40 -16.96 -2.86
C PHE A 294 9.75 -17.33 -2.23
N ARG A 295 10.83 -16.69 -2.68
CA ARG A 295 12.19 -16.88 -2.16
C ARG A 295 12.83 -15.54 -1.76
N GLU A 296 12.00 -14.52 -1.53
CA GLU A 296 12.43 -13.20 -1.14
C GLU A 296 13.09 -13.25 0.25
N VAL A 297 14.32 -12.74 0.32
CA VAL A 297 15.11 -12.70 1.57
C VAL A 297 14.74 -11.52 2.48
N GLY A 298 13.86 -10.62 2.04
CA GLY A 298 13.28 -9.57 2.87
C GLY A 298 14.03 -8.23 2.87
N TYR A 299 14.44 -7.72 1.70
CA TYR A 299 14.86 -6.32 1.54
C TYR A 299 13.66 -5.38 1.28
N ASN A 300 12.64 -5.49 2.14
CA ASN A 300 11.44 -4.66 2.08
C ASN A 300 11.70 -3.42 2.96
N PRO A 301 11.85 -2.20 2.41
CA PRO A 301 12.24 -1.03 3.20
C PRO A 301 11.23 -0.70 4.29
N ILE A 302 9.94 -0.68 3.94
CA ILE A 302 8.86 -0.21 4.80
C ILE A 302 7.70 -1.20 4.74
N GLU A 303 7.11 -1.47 5.90
CA GLU A 303 5.80 -2.11 6.02
C GLU A 303 4.87 -1.21 6.84
N ILE A 304 3.66 -0.98 6.36
CA ILE A 304 2.57 -0.39 7.15
C ILE A 304 1.65 -1.53 7.55
N THR A 305 1.58 -1.81 8.84
CA THR A 305 0.78 -2.92 9.37
C THR A 305 -0.70 -2.55 9.40
N ALA A 306 -1.57 -3.56 9.52
CA ALA A 306 -3.02 -3.37 9.67
C ALA A 306 -3.46 -2.67 10.98
N THR A 307 -2.50 -2.28 11.84
CA THR A 307 -2.76 -1.52 13.08
C THR A 307 -2.48 -0.02 12.94
N ALA A 308 -1.94 0.40 11.79
CA ALA A 308 -1.67 1.79 11.49
C ALA A 308 -2.67 2.35 10.47
N ALA A 309 -2.92 3.66 10.53
CA ALA A 309 -3.70 4.39 9.53
C ALA A 309 -3.18 5.81 9.35
N HIS A 310 -3.51 6.46 8.23
CA HIS A 310 -3.07 7.83 7.94
C HIS A 310 -1.53 7.96 8.05
N CYS A 311 -0.82 7.08 7.36
CA CYS A 311 0.65 7.09 7.26
C CYS A 311 1.06 7.54 5.86
#